data_AF-A0A7S4AAI9-F1
#
_entry.id   AF-A0A7S4AAI9-F1
#
_cell.length_a   1.000
_cell.length_b   1.000
_cell.length_c   1.000
_cell.angle_alpha   90.00
_cell.angle_beta   90.00
_cell.angle_gamma   90.00
#
_symmetry.space_group_name_H-M   'P 1'
#
loop_
_entity.id
_entity.type
_entity.pdbx_description
1 polymer ?
#
loop_
_entity_poly.entity_id
_entity_poly.type
_entity_poly.pdbx_seq_one_letter_code
_entity_poly.pdbx_strand_id
1 'polypeptide(L)'
;CCSKWGHCGYADTGHCTDVAPTSPPAVSPVSPPVVSPPVVDPDVIGTCGQGNTGNGVCPNNSMCCSKWGHCGYADTGHCTEVAPIFDDGPTGGPVPSPPVSTPVSPPIDGGGARMIAYLGNWQSCPTDEQIAQYSHVVVAFAVSYTWSPNKNICSETCEIMDPVVCENSARLDLIQKWKSMGKKVILSFGGAGMGGSWAGDSNNCWDYCFGRENQVVDRLTSIVNTMGFDGIDVDYEYFYEDNQNGSGFKKGVEAQKFLREVTLGLRSSMP
;
A
#
# COMPACT_ATOMS: atom_id res chain seq x y z
N CYS A 1 1.30 -27.72 -23.36
CA CYS A 1 0.71 -27.46 -22.03
C CYS A 1 -0.55 -28.30 -21.91
N CYS A 2 -0.61 -29.23 -20.97
CA CYS A 2 -1.67 -30.25 -20.94
C CYS A 2 -2.47 -30.27 -19.63
N SER A 3 -2.37 -29.24 -18.78
CA SER A 3 -3.20 -29.10 -17.58
C SER A 3 -3.65 -27.64 -17.37
N LYS A 4 -4.75 -27.48 -16.62
CA LYS A 4 -5.33 -26.18 -16.19
C LYS A 4 -4.36 -25.28 -15.39
N TRP A 5 -3.22 -25.82 -14.94
CA TRP A 5 -2.27 -25.16 -14.04
C TRP A 5 -0.87 -24.93 -14.65
N GLY A 6 -0.72 -25.06 -15.98
CA GLY A 6 0.46 -24.54 -16.67
C GLY A 6 1.74 -25.37 -16.57
N HIS A 7 1.67 -26.71 -16.65
CA HIS A 7 2.86 -27.55 -16.83
C HIS A 7 3.29 -27.72 -18.30
N CYS A 8 4.61 -27.65 -18.52
CA CYS A 8 5.29 -27.82 -19.82
C CYS A 8 6.24 -29.04 -19.76
N GLY A 9 5.99 -30.07 -20.57
CA GLY A 9 6.81 -31.29 -20.69
C GLY A 9 6.34 -32.19 -21.84
N TYR A 10 7.17 -33.16 -22.26
CA TYR A 10 6.86 -34.14 -23.32
C TYR A 10 6.03 -35.33 -22.78
N ALA A 11 5.23 -35.93 -23.67
CA ALA A 11 4.06 -36.76 -23.34
C ALA A 11 4.30 -38.13 -22.66
N ASP A 12 5.55 -38.54 -22.40
CA ASP A 12 5.87 -39.90 -21.96
C ASP A 12 6.03 -40.11 -20.45
N THR A 13 5.64 -39.14 -19.63
CA THR A 13 5.63 -39.30 -18.16
C THR A 13 4.23 -39.03 -17.59
N GLY A 14 3.31 -40.00 -17.74
CA GLY A 14 2.24 -40.33 -16.79
C GLY A 14 1.27 -39.25 -16.25
N HIS A 15 1.32 -38.00 -16.67
CA HIS A 15 0.64 -36.87 -16.02
C HIS A 15 -0.48 -36.23 -16.88
N CYS A 16 -0.97 -36.92 -17.92
CA CYS A 16 -1.95 -36.38 -18.88
C CYS A 16 -3.17 -37.29 -19.10
N THR A 17 -3.70 -37.93 -18.06
CA THR A 17 -4.91 -38.77 -18.20
C THR A 17 -5.92 -38.46 -17.09
N ASP A 18 -6.71 -37.41 -17.28
CA ASP A 18 -7.94 -37.22 -16.50
C ASP A 18 -9.16 -37.45 -17.41
N VAL A 19 -9.87 -38.53 -17.09
CA VAL A 19 -11.16 -38.92 -17.70
C VAL A 19 -12.28 -38.13 -17.00
N ALA A 20 -13.23 -37.60 -17.77
CA ALA A 20 -14.35 -36.82 -17.25
C ALA A 20 -15.28 -37.63 -16.33
N PRO A 21 -15.78 -37.07 -15.21
CA PRO A 21 -16.76 -37.74 -14.36
C PRO A 21 -18.19 -37.57 -14.88
N THR A 22 -18.96 -38.66 -14.84
CA THR A 22 -20.40 -38.72 -15.17
C THR A 22 -21.28 -38.17 -14.05
N SER A 23 -22.36 -37.47 -14.42
CA SER A 23 -23.31 -36.80 -13.52
C SER A 23 -24.24 -37.76 -12.74
N PRO A 24 -24.59 -37.47 -11.48
CA PRO A 24 -25.63 -38.21 -10.74
C PRO A 24 -27.06 -37.64 -10.99
N PRO A 25 -28.12 -38.42 -10.72
CA PRO A 25 -29.50 -38.05 -11.07
C PRO A 25 -30.13 -37.03 -10.11
N ALA A 26 -31.05 -36.23 -10.65
CA ALA A 26 -31.74 -35.15 -9.96
C ALA A 26 -32.77 -35.63 -8.93
N VAL A 27 -32.82 -34.97 -7.77
CA VAL A 27 -33.85 -35.15 -6.73
C VAL A 27 -34.66 -33.86 -6.58
N SER A 28 -35.99 -34.00 -6.47
CA SER A 28 -36.96 -32.89 -6.36
C SER A 28 -36.87 -32.12 -5.03
N PRO A 29 -37.24 -30.83 -4.99
CA PRO A 29 -37.06 -29.99 -3.80
C PRO A 29 -38.20 -30.13 -2.76
N VAL A 30 -37.82 -30.12 -1.48
CA VAL A 30 -38.71 -29.98 -0.32
C VAL A 30 -38.61 -28.54 0.21
N SER A 31 -39.75 -27.91 0.54
CA SER A 31 -39.81 -26.53 1.04
C SER A 31 -39.23 -26.38 2.47
N PRO A 32 -38.47 -25.30 2.77
CA PRO A 32 -37.92 -25.07 4.10
C PRO A 32 -38.92 -24.41 5.08
N PRO A 33 -38.75 -24.61 6.40
CA PRO A 33 -39.53 -23.94 7.44
C PRO A 33 -39.06 -22.49 7.66
N VAL A 34 -39.98 -21.64 8.11
CA VAL A 34 -39.75 -20.22 8.45
C VAL A 34 -38.87 -20.13 9.70
N VAL A 35 -37.71 -19.47 9.59
CA VAL A 35 -36.75 -19.24 10.68
C VAL A 35 -36.86 -17.79 11.15
N SER A 36 -36.98 -17.58 12.47
CA SER A 36 -36.94 -16.25 13.10
C SER A 36 -35.51 -15.65 13.06
N PRO A 37 -35.35 -14.32 12.99
CA PRO A 37 -34.02 -13.70 12.86
C PRO A 37 -33.13 -13.97 14.07
N PRO A 38 -31.82 -14.21 13.87
CA PRO A 38 -30.89 -14.48 14.96
C PRO A 38 -30.59 -13.21 15.76
N VAL A 39 -30.50 -13.36 17.08
CA VAL A 39 -29.97 -12.35 17.99
C VAL A 39 -28.47 -12.22 17.72
N VAL A 40 -28.03 -11.01 17.33
CA VAL A 40 -26.61 -10.73 17.07
C VAL A 40 -25.92 -10.49 18.41
N ASP A 41 -24.96 -11.35 18.76
CA ASP A 41 -24.15 -11.26 19.97
C ASP A 41 -23.08 -10.16 19.81
N PRO A 42 -23.06 -9.13 20.67
CA PRO A 42 -22.14 -8.00 20.57
C PRO A 42 -20.67 -8.35 20.88
N ASP A 43 -20.39 -9.53 21.44
CA ASP A 43 -19.02 -9.96 21.82
C ASP A 43 -18.31 -10.78 20.72
N VAL A 44 -18.93 -10.94 19.55
CA VAL A 44 -18.34 -11.69 18.43
C VAL A 44 -17.50 -10.77 17.55
N ILE A 45 -16.21 -11.11 17.41
CA ILE A 45 -15.28 -10.49 16.47
C ILE A 45 -15.83 -10.64 15.04
N GLY A 46 -16.12 -9.50 14.40
CA GLY A 46 -16.64 -9.42 13.03
C GLY A 46 -15.56 -9.15 11.99
N THR A 47 -15.69 -9.79 10.82
CA THR A 47 -14.80 -9.58 9.64
C THR A 47 -15.52 -8.91 8.49
N CYS A 48 -14.83 -8.07 7.71
CA CYS A 48 -15.42 -7.39 6.58
C CYS A 48 -14.44 -7.03 5.45
N GLY A 49 -14.98 -6.67 4.28
CA GLY A 49 -14.21 -6.36 3.06
C GLY A 49 -14.25 -7.42 1.96
N GLN A 50 -15.17 -8.39 2.00
CA GLN A 50 -15.29 -9.51 1.03
C GLN A 50 -13.95 -10.18 0.65
N GLY A 51 -12.96 -10.16 1.56
CA GLY A 51 -11.68 -10.85 1.40
C GLY A 51 -10.52 -10.09 0.76
N ASN A 52 -10.54 -8.76 0.59
CA ASN A 52 -9.33 -8.00 0.19
C ASN A 52 -9.13 -6.68 0.98
N THR A 53 -7.85 -6.41 1.29
CA THR A 53 -7.19 -5.35 2.10
C THR A 53 -7.97 -4.69 3.23
N GLY A 54 -7.47 -4.93 4.47
CA GLY A 54 -8.08 -4.58 5.75
C GLY A 54 -8.65 -5.83 6.41
N ASN A 55 -7.82 -6.63 7.09
CA ASN A 55 -8.26 -7.82 7.85
C ASN A 55 -9.12 -7.39 9.06
N GLY A 56 -10.37 -7.05 8.76
CA GLY A 56 -11.38 -6.54 9.69
C GLY A 56 -11.49 -7.41 10.94
N VAL A 57 -10.84 -6.99 12.01
CA VAL A 57 -11.19 -7.42 13.37
C VAL A 57 -11.69 -6.16 14.03
N CYS A 58 -12.99 -5.92 13.88
CA CYS A 58 -13.61 -4.84 14.60
C CYS A 58 -13.87 -5.31 16.04
N PRO A 59 -13.62 -4.47 17.07
CA PRO A 59 -13.94 -4.80 18.46
C PRO A 59 -15.40 -5.19 18.65
N ASN A 60 -16.28 -4.75 17.74
CA ASN A 60 -17.67 -5.14 17.65
C ASN A 60 -18.06 -5.28 16.17
N ASN A 61 -18.80 -6.33 15.82
CA ASN A 61 -19.26 -6.59 14.45
C ASN A 61 -20.10 -5.43 13.86
N SER A 62 -20.82 -4.68 14.70
CA SER A 62 -21.60 -3.50 14.27
C SER A 62 -20.75 -2.32 13.80
N MET A 63 -19.44 -2.33 14.06
CA MET A 63 -18.52 -1.27 13.61
C MET A 63 -17.96 -1.51 12.21
N CYS A 64 -18.31 -2.61 11.53
CA CYS A 64 -17.90 -2.73 10.14
C CYS A 64 -18.91 -2.10 9.18
N CYS A 65 -18.50 -0.98 8.61
CA CYS A 65 -19.34 -0.12 7.78
C CYS A 65 -18.76 0.16 6.39
N SER A 66 -17.52 -0.25 6.12
CA SER A 66 -16.80 0.10 4.90
C SER A 66 -16.63 -1.11 4.00
N LYS A 67 -16.91 -0.93 2.69
CA LYS A 67 -16.60 -1.93 1.66
C LYS A 67 -15.10 -2.23 1.52
N TRP A 68 -14.24 -1.45 2.16
CA TRP A 68 -12.78 -1.53 2.14
C TRP A 68 -12.18 -2.04 3.47
N GLY A 69 -12.97 -2.67 4.35
CA GLY A 69 -12.42 -3.35 5.54
C GLY A 69 -12.05 -2.45 6.72
N HIS A 70 -12.60 -1.23 6.81
CA HIS A 70 -12.40 -0.31 7.94
C HIS A 70 -13.46 -0.46 9.04
N CYS A 71 -13.03 -0.36 10.29
CA CYS A 71 -13.88 -0.29 11.47
C CYS A 71 -14.16 1.18 11.85
N GLY A 72 -15.42 1.52 12.10
CA GLY A 72 -15.80 2.87 12.51
C GLY A 72 -17.32 3.08 12.48
N TYR A 73 -17.69 4.32 12.73
CA TYR A 73 -19.06 4.82 12.64
C TYR A 73 -19.13 5.96 11.61
N ALA A 74 -20.32 6.33 11.15
CA ALA A 74 -20.50 7.39 10.15
C ALA A 74 -19.89 8.74 10.55
N ASP A 75 -19.83 9.03 11.84
CA ASP A 75 -19.21 10.22 12.43
C ASP A 75 -17.67 10.21 12.41
N THR A 76 -17.04 9.05 12.25
CA THR A 76 -15.58 8.93 12.11
C THR A 76 -15.08 9.19 10.68
N GLY A 77 -15.99 9.46 9.72
CA GLY A 77 -15.63 9.78 8.33
C GLY A 77 -15.17 8.59 7.47
N HIS A 78 -15.07 7.39 8.05
CA HIS A 78 -14.67 6.16 7.35
C HIS A 78 -15.85 5.34 6.81
N CYS A 79 -17.08 5.70 7.19
CA CYS A 79 -18.32 5.09 6.73
C CYS A 79 -19.16 6.14 6.01
N THR A 80 -19.29 6.05 4.69
CA THR A 80 -20.09 7.01 3.93
C THR A 80 -21.55 6.61 3.79
N GLU A 81 -21.95 5.43 4.27
CA GLU A 81 -23.31 4.90 4.12
C GLU A 81 -23.76 4.21 5.41
N VAL A 82 -25.00 4.48 5.81
CA VAL A 82 -25.70 3.75 6.88
C VAL A 82 -25.79 2.29 6.42
N ALA A 83 -25.40 1.33 7.26
CA ALA A 83 -25.45 -0.09 6.93
C ALA A 83 -26.84 -0.46 6.35
N PRO A 84 -26.92 -1.08 5.15
CA PRO A 84 -28.20 -1.47 4.60
C PRO A 84 -28.83 -2.53 5.50
N ILE A 85 -30.06 -2.26 5.94
CA ILE A 85 -30.95 -3.28 6.48
C ILE A 85 -31.21 -4.25 5.33
N PHE A 86 -30.66 -5.47 5.44
CA PHE A 86 -30.92 -6.53 4.47
C PHE A 86 -32.38 -6.96 4.59
N ASP A 87 -33.17 -6.64 3.57
CA ASP A 87 -34.51 -7.18 3.34
C ASP A 87 -34.37 -8.29 2.28
N ASP A 88 -34.40 -9.54 2.74
CA ASP A 88 -34.30 -10.73 1.87
C ASP A 88 -35.61 -10.94 1.11
N GLY A 89 -35.73 -10.27 -0.04
CA GLY A 89 -36.75 -10.54 -1.06
C GLY A 89 -36.21 -11.43 -2.19
N PRO A 90 -36.98 -12.43 -2.69
CA PRO A 90 -36.49 -13.36 -3.70
C PRO A 90 -36.40 -12.70 -5.08
N THR A 91 -35.27 -12.90 -5.76
CA THR A 91 -34.96 -12.38 -7.10
C THR A 91 -35.54 -13.28 -8.20
N GLY A 92 -36.13 -12.66 -9.23
CA GLY A 92 -36.60 -13.35 -10.43
C GLY A 92 -36.76 -12.41 -11.62
N GLY A 93 -35.67 -12.19 -12.36
CA GLY A 93 -35.68 -11.52 -13.66
C GLY A 93 -34.32 -11.60 -14.35
N PRO A 94 -34.25 -11.86 -15.67
CA PRO A 94 -32.98 -11.94 -16.38
C PRO A 94 -32.38 -10.55 -16.54
N VAL A 95 -31.21 -10.33 -15.95
CA VAL A 95 -30.42 -9.10 -16.09
C VAL A 95 -29.75 -9.11 -17.47
N PRO A 96 -29.89 -8.06 -18.30
CA PRO A 96 -29.15 -7.96 -19.56
C PRO A 96 -27.65 -7.86 -19.27
N SER A 97 -26.84 -8.54 -20.09
CA SER A 97 -25.38 -8.52 -19.98
C SER A 97 -24.84 -7.08 -19.99
N PRO A 98 -23.88 -6.73 -19.11
CA PRO A 98 -23.22 -5.43 -19.16
C PRO A 98 -22.47 -5.28 -20.49
N PRO A 99 -22.40 -4.06 -21.06
CA PRO A 99 -21.53 -3.83 -22.21
C PRO A 99 -20.10 -4.16 -21.81
N VAL A 100 -19.44 -4.95 -22.65
CA VAL A 100 -18.00 -5.22 -22.54
C VAL A 100 -17.28 -3.89 -22.55
N SER A 101 -16.78 -3.47 -21.38
CA SER A 101 -15.85 -2.36 -21.27
C SER A 101 -14.59 -2.77 -22.03
N THR A 102 -14.35 -2.11 -23.16
CA THR A 102 -13.05 -2.13 -23.82
C THR A 102 -11.98 -1.79 -22.80
N PRO A 103 -10.83 -2.50 -22.76
CA PRO A 103 -9.74 -2.12 -21.89
C PRO A 103 -9.37 -0.67 -22.20
N VAL A 104 -9.57 0.20 -21.22
CA VAL A 104 -9.04 1.55 -21.27
C VAL A 104 -7.53 1.37 -21.25
N SER A 105 -6.89 1.59 -22.40
CA SER A 105 -5.43 1.74 -22.47
C SER A 105 -5.03 2.77 -21.41
N PRO A 106 -3.97 2.53 -20.62
CA PRO A 106 -3.45 3.54 -19.73
C PRO A 106 -3.25 4.84 -20.52
N PRO A 107 -3.52 6.02 -19.94
CA PRO A 107 -3.19 7.27 -20.61
C PRO A 107 -1.75 7.16 -21.10
N ILE A 108 -1.55 7.35 -22.41
CA ILE A 108 -0.21 7.53 -22.94
C ILE A 108 0.27 8.85 -22.35
N ASP A 109 0.89 8.77 -21.17
CA ASP A 109 1.76 9.82 -20.66
C ASP A 109 2.82 9.99 -21.74
N GLY A 110 2.75 11.10 -22.48
CA GLY A 110 3.45 11.30 -23.74
C GLY A 110 4.90 10.84 -23.60
N GLY A 111 5.31 9.88 -24.43
CA GLY A 111 6.56 9.11 -24.34
C GLY A 111 7.86 9.91 -24.51
N GLY A 112 8.01 11.01 -23.78
CA GLY A 112 9.22 11.79 -23.60
C GLY A 112 9.92 11.44 -22.30
N ALA A 113 11.19 11.83 -22.20
CA ALA A 113 11.97 11.68 -20.98
C ALA A 113 11.35 12.47 -19.82
N ARG A 114 11.32 11.87 -18.63
CA ARG A 114 10.87 12.51 -17.40
C ARG A 114 12.06 13.20 -16.74
N MET A 115 11.89 14.47 -16.38
CA MET A 115 12.84 15.20 -15.54
C MET A 115 12.27 15.33 -14.13
N ILE A 116 13.06 14.96 -13.12
CA ILE A 116 12.65 14.88 -11.72
C ILE A 116 13.50 15.87 -10.92
N ALA A 117 12.85 16.78 -10.20
CA ALA A 117 13.51 17.65 -9.23
C ALA A 117 13.56 16.95 -7.87
N TYR A 118 14.71 16.97 -7.20
CA TYR A 118 14.85 16.53 -5.82
C TYR A 118 14.92 17.75 -4.89
N LEU A 119 14.00 17.85 -3.94
CA LEU A 119 13.83 18.98 -3.04
C LEU A 119 14.11 18.56 -1.60
N GLY A 120 15.26 18.98 -1.07
CA GLY A 120 15.55 18.85 0.35
C GLY A 120 14.67 19.80 1.16
N ASN A 121 13.97 19.28 2.17
CA ASN A 121 12.96 20.02 2.91
C ASN A 121 13.49 21.16 3.79
N TRP A 122 14.80 21.22 3.99
CA TRP A 122 15.51 22.33 4.64
C TRP A 122 15.86 23.47 3.68
N GLN A 123 15.73 23.27 2.36
CA GLN A 123 16.05 24.27 1.35
C GLN A 123 14.91 25.28 1.20
N SER A 124 15.22 26.44 0.60
CA SER A 124 14.21 27.41 0.17
C SER A 124 13.18 26.77 -0.75
N CYS A 125 11.93 27.20 -0.64
CA CYS A 125 10.89 26.72 -1.54
C CYS A 125 11.17 27.19 -2.98
N PRO A 126 11.08 26.30 -3.98
CA PRO A 126 11.32 26.67 -5.37
C PRO A 126 10.22 27.58 -5.92
N THR A 127 10.55 28.42 -6.90
CA THR A 127 9.56 29.21 -7.63
C THR A 127 8.78 28.36 -8.62
N ASP A 128 7.65 28.87 -9.09
CA ASP A 128 6.83 28.17 -10.08
C ASP A 128 7.59 27.97 -11.40
N GLU A 129 8.43 28.93 -11.81
CA GLU A 129 9.25 28.85 -13.01
C GLU A 129 10.33 27.77 -12.90
N GLN A 130 10.86 27.53 -11.69
CA GLN A 130 11.78 26.42 -11.45
C GLN A 130 11.04 25.09 -11.56
N ILE A 131 9.88 24.96 -10.90
CA ILE A 131 9.06 23.73 -10.93
C ILE A 131 8.51 23.43 -12.32
N ALA A 132 8.18 24.45 -13.12
CA ALA A 132 7.60 24.30 -14.45
C ALA A 132 8.47 23.45 -15.39
N GLN A 133 9.79 23.46 -15.19
CA GLN A 133 10.76 22.72 -16.01
C GLN A 133 10.68 21.20 -15.80
N TYR A 134 10.18 20.74 -14.66
CA TYR A 134 10.20 19.33 -14.29
C TYR A 134 8.86 18.65 -14.58
N SER A 135 8.89 17.32 -14.68
CA SER A 135 7.69 16.48 -14.74
C SER A 135 7.28 15.98 -13.35
N HIS A 136 8.26 15.78 -12.47
CA HIS A 136 8.08 15.24 -11.13
C HIS A 136 8.89 16.07 -10.12
N VAL A 137 8.42 16.10 -8.87
CA VAL A 137 9.12 16.66 -7.72
C VAL A 137 9.18 15.57 -6.66
N VAL A 138 10.37 15.26 -6.17
CA VAL A 138 10.61 14.37 -5.04
C VAL A 138 10.93 15.26 -3.83
N VAL A 139 10.12 15.16 -2.78
CA VAL A 139 10.28 15.91 -1.53
C VAL A 139 11.00 15.02 -0.53
N ALA A 140 12.14 15.48 -0.03
CA ALA A 140 13.00 14.74 0.89
C ALA A 140 12.99 15.41 2.27
N PHE A 141 12.65 14.77 3.38
CA PHE A 141 12.41 13.34 3.57
C PHE A 141 11.29 13.07 4.57
N ALA A 142 10.67 11.89 4.44
CA ALA A 142 10.11 11.15 5.57
C ALA A 142 11.22 10.28 6.20
N VAL A 143 11.36 10.33 7.53
CA VAL A 143 12.41 9.65 8.27
C VAL A 143 11.91 9.15 9.62
N SER A 144 12.62 8.21 10.21
CA SER A 144 12.36 7.68 11.56
C SER A 144 13.44 8.09 12.56
N TYR A 145 13.90 9.35 12.51
CA TYR A 145 14.89 9.88 13.44
C TYR A 145 14.66 11.36 13.76
N THR A 146 15.23 11.81 14.88
CA THR A 146 15.42 13.23 15.18
C THR A 146 16.88 13.61 14.85
N TRP A 147 17.06 14.70 14.09
CA TRP A 147 18.40 15.11 13.66
C TRP A 147 19.31 15.41 14.86
N SER A 148 20.58 15.00 14.76
CA SER A 148 21.61 15.36 15.72
C SER A 148 22.97 15.45 15.00
N PRO A 149 23.87 16.37 15.43
CA PRO A 149 25.04 16.76 14.64
C PRO A 149 26.07 15.66 14.39
N ASN A 150 26.12 14.63 15.23
CA ASN A 150 27.09 13.53 15.09
C ASN A 150 26.43 12.23 14.62
N LYS A 151 25.32 11.87 15.27
CA LYS A 151 24.52 10.69 14.97
C LYS A 151 23.07 11.04 15.24
N ASN A 152 22.20 10.73 14.29
CA ASN A 152 20.78 10.94 14.45
C ASN A 152 20.21 10.06 15.56
N ILE A 153 19.23 10.61 16.27
CA ILE A 153 18.53 9.89 17.33
C ILE A 153 17.43 9.07 16.66
N CYS A 154 17.74 7.80 16.39
CA CYS A 154 16.80 6.89 15.73
C CYS A 154 15.59 6.61 16.62
N SER A 155 14.40 6.52 16.00
CA SER A 155 13.23 5.95 16.63
C SER A 155 13.40 4.43 16.72
N GLU A 156 13.50 3.90 17.94
CA GLU A 156 13.69 2.46 18.14
C GLU A 156 12.46 1.63 17.75
N THR A 157 11.32 2.29 17.54
CA THR A 157 10.09 1.69 17.05
C THR A 157 9.80 2.00 15.58
N CYS A 158 10.74 2.63 14.86
CA CYS A 158 10.57 3.09 13.48
C CYS A 158 9.34 3.99 13.30
N GLU A 159 9.07 4.90 14.24
CA GLU A 159 8.05 5.92 14.04
C GLU A 159 8.50 6.91 12.97
N ILE A 160 7.69 7.06 11.92
CA ILE A 160 7.93 8.01 10.82
C ILE A 160 7.04 9.23 11.06
N MET A 161 7.66 10.39 11.29
CA MET A 161 6.94 11.63 11.51
C MET A 161 6.36 12.20 10.21
N ASP A 162 5.36 13.08 10.32
CA ASP A 162 4.89 13.82 9.16
C ASP A 162 6.04 14.67 8.59
N PRO A 163 6.34 14.54 7.28
CA PRO A 163 7.43 15.29 6.67
C PRO A 163 7.08 16.76 6.49
N VAL A 164 8.12 17.59 6.45
CA VAL A 164 8.04 18.98 5.95
C VAL A 164 8.49 19.03 4.49
N VAL A 165 8.12 20.09 3.76
CA VAL A 165 8.28 20.18 2.30
C VAL A 165 9.46 21.05 1.88
N CYS A 166 9.55 22.27 2.39
CA CYS A 166 10.65 23.21 2.17
C CYS A 166 10.65 24.24 3.31
N GLU A 167 11.79 24.89 3.53
CA GLU A 167 12.01 25.87 4.62
C GLU A 167 11.72 25.30 6.01
N ASN A 168 11.83 23.98 6.17
CA ASN A 168 11.43 23.24 7.36
C ASN A 168 9.94 23.44 7.74
N SER A 169 9.06 23.61 6.75
CA SER A 169 7.62 23.85 6.95
C SER A 169 6.74 22.88 6.15
N ALA A 170 5.55 22.57 6.67
CA ALA A 170 4.65 21.53 6.14
C ALA A 170 4.07 21.82 4.75
N ARG A 171 4.08 23.08 4.28
CA ARG A 171 3.66 23.60 2.95
C ARG A 171 2.77 22.70 2.08
N LEU A 172 1.67 22.20 2.63
CA LEU A 172 0.71 21.36 1.92
C LEU A 172 0.08 22.11 0.72
N ASP A 173 0.01 23.43 0.82
CA ASP A 173 -0.40 24.33 -0.27
C ASP A 173 0.44 24.13 -1.53
N LEU A 174 1.75 23.92 -1.38
CA LEU A 174 2.66 23.73 -2.51
C LEU A 174 2.51 22.37 -3.17
N ILE A 175 2.26 21.31 -2.40
CA ILE A 175 1.98 19.97 -2.97
C ILE A 175 0.78 20.06 -3.92
N GLN A 176 -0.32 20.66 -3.45
CA GLN A 176 -1.53 20.82 -4.28
C GLN A 176 -1.31 21.74 -5.47
N LYS A 177 -0.54 22.82 -5.30
CA LYS A 177 -0.18 23.73 -6.38
C LYS A 177 0.65 23.05 -7.48
N TRP A 178 1.68 22.29 -7.13
CA TRP A 178 2.50 21.59 -8.12
C TRP A 178 1.69 20.52 -8.85
N LYS A 179 0.79 19.83 -8.15
CA LYS A 179 -0.15 18.90 -8.78
C LYS A 179 -1.09 19.60 -9.76
N SER A 180 -1.61 20.79 -9.43
CA SER A 180 -2.44 21.58 -10.35
C SER A 180 -1.66 22.13 -11.56
N MET A 181 -0.34 22.28 -11.42
CA MET A 181 0.59 22.52 -12.54
C MET A 181 0.90 21.26 -13.38
N GLY A 182 0.23 20.14 -13.11
CA GLY A 182 0.41 18.88 -13.82
C GLY A 182 1.67 18.11 -13.41
N LYS A 183 2.27 18.42 -12.25
CA LYS A 183 3.44 17.71 -11.74
C LYS A 183 3.01 16.51 -10.90
N LYS A 184 3.80 15.44 -10.93
CA LYS A 184 3.73 14.37 -9.92
C LYS A 184 4.60 14.74 -8.73
N VAL A 185 4.05 14.71 -7.52
CA VAL A 185 4.77 15.07 -6.28
C VAL A 185 4.93 13.82 -5.43
N ILE A 186 6.16 13.34 -5.29
CA ILE A 186 6.52 12.09 -4.63
C ILE A 186 7.24 12.42 -3.31
N LEU A 187 7.00 11.63 -2.27
CA LEU A 187 7.71 11.74 -1.00
C LEU A 187 8.87 10.73 -0.96
N SER A 188 10.08 11.20 -0.69
CA SER A 188 11.23 10.32 -0.45
C SER A 188 11.26 9.87 1.01
N PHE A 189 11.36 8.56 1.23
CA PHE A 189 11.54 7.92 2.53
C PHE A 189 12.95 7.36 2.62
N GLY A 190 13.76 7.86 3.55
CA GLY A 190 15.12 7.36 3.75
C GLY A 190 16.19 8.43 3.80
N GLY A 191 17.25 8.22 3.01
CA GLY A 191 18.44 9.05 2.90
C GLY A 191 19.53 8.72 3.93
N ALA A 192 20.68 9.35 3.75
CA ALA A 192 21.88 9.20 4.56
C ALA A 192 21.65 9.29 6.07
N GLY A 193 20.71 10.13 6.49
CA GLY A 193 20.38 10.30 7.90
C GLY A 193 19.74 9.06 8.55
N MET A 194 19.10 8.19 7.76
CA MET A 194 18.60 6.90 8.22
C MET A 194 19.70 5.85 8.31
N GLY A 195 20.81 6.04 7.60
CA GLY A 195 21.99 5.18 7.62
C GLY A 195 22.67 5.13 6.26
N GLY A 196 23.98 5.37 6.25
CA GLY A 196 24.83 5.28 5.05
C GLY A 196 25.72 4.05 5.05
N SER A 197 26.02 3.53 3.86
CA SER A 197 26.90 2.37 3.66
C SER A 197 28.38 2.73 3.44
N TRP A 198 28.76 4.00 3.66
CA TRP A 198 30.12 4.49 3.48
C TRP A 198 30.89 4.64 4.79
N ALA A 199 32.22 4.68 4.67
CA ALA A 199 33.11 4.82 5.81
C ALA A 199 32.86 6.14 6.56
N GLY A 200 32.78 6.04 7.89
CA GLY A 200 32.60 7.19 8.78
C GLY A 200 31.15 7.55 9.07
N ASP A 201 30.18 6.99 8.35
CA ASP A 201 28.78 7.11 8.76
C ASP A 201 28.51 6.29 10.01
N SER A 202 27.68 6.83 10.90
CA SER A 202 27.29 6.16 12.16
C SER A 202 25.79 6.05 12.34
N ASN A 203 25.02 6.52 11.34
CA ASN A 203 23.57 6.41 11.35
C ASN A 203 23.18 4.97 11.01
N ASN A 204 22.19 4.46 11.74
CA ASN A 204 21.74 3.08 11.59
C ASN A 204 20.24 2.95 11.90
N CYS A 205 19.46 3.98 11.63
CA CYS A 205 18.04 4.01 11.95
C CYS A 205 17.22 2.97 11.14
N TRP A 206 17.71 2.56 9.97
CA TRP A 206 17.18 1.40 9.24
C TRP A 206 17.11 0.12 10.09
N ASP A 207 18.05 -0.08 11.02
CA ASP A 207 18.09 -1.26 11.89
C ASP A 207 16.80 -1.47 12.68
N TYR A 208 16.13 -0.37 13.04
CA TYR A 208 14.92 -0.38 13.86
C TYR A 208 13.65 -0.54 13.03
N CYS A 209 13.75 -0.40 11.70
CA CYS A 209 12.65 -0.58 10.76
C CYS A 209 12.54 -2.00 10.21
N PHE A 210 13.63 -2.76 10.24
CA PHE A 210 13.61 -4.18 9.88
C PHE A 210 12.64 -4.97 10.79
N GLY A 211 11.77 -5.79 10.18
CA GLY A 211 10.71 -6.51 10.88
C GLY A 211 9.44 -5.69 11.16
N ARG A 212 9.38 -4.43 10.71
CA ARG A 212 8.22 -3.53 10.84
C ARG A 212 7.66 -3.10 9.48
N GLU A 213 7.76 -3.97 8.48
CA GLU A 213 7.46 -3.62 7.09
C GLU A 213 6.02 -3.15 6.91
N ASN A 214 5.05 -3.83 7.55
CA ASN A 214 3.64 -3.41 7.52
C ASN A 214 3.44 -2.03 8.18
N GLN A 215 4.08 -1.77 9.32
CA GLN A 215 4.00 -0.47 10.01
C GLN A 215 4.53 0.66 9.11
N VAL A 216 5.65 0.42 8.41
CA VAL A 216 6.22 1.39 7.47
C VAL A 216 5.29 1.61 6.29
N VAL A 217 4.77 0.54 5.68
CA VAL A 217 3.81 0.63 4.56
C VAL A 217 2.56 1.40 4.95
N ASP A 218 1.94 1.07 6.09
CA ASP A 218 0.73 1.71 6.57
C ASP A 218 0.98 3.20 6.86
N ARG A 219 2.12 3.51 7.48
CA ARG A 219 2.45 4.89 7.82
C ARG A 219 2.75 5.73 6.59
N LEU A 220 3.54 5.24 5.64
CA LEU A 220 3.84 5.95 4.40
C LEU A 220 2.59 6.11 3.52
N THR A 221 1.74 5.09 3.44
CA THR A 221 0.45 5.17 2.75
C THR A 221 -0.45 6.22 3.39
N SER A 222 -0.50 6.27 4.72
CA SER A 222 -1.22 7.30 5.47
C SER A 222 -0.72 8.70 5.11
N ILE A 223 0.60 8.93 5.15
CA ILE A 223 1.20 10.22 4.79
C ILE A 223 0.86 10.62 3.35
N VAL A 224 0.97 9.70 2.39
CA VAL A 224 0.63 9.96 0.98
C VAL A 224 -0.83 10.41 0.85
N ASN A 225 -1.75 9.70 1.51
CA ASN A 225 -3.18 9.99 1.44
C ASN A 225 -3.55 11.29 2.16
N THR A 226 -2.99 11.56 3.34
CA THR A 226 -3.35 12.73 4.15
C THR A 226 -2.72 14.02 3.64
N MET A 227 -1.48 13.97 3.15
CA MET A 227 -0.77 15.14 2.63
C MET A 227 -0.95 15.35 1.12
N GLY A 228 -1.47 14.34 0.42
CA GLY A 228 -1.83 14.42 -1.00
C GLY A 228 -0.66 14.22 -1.96
N PHE A 229 0.36 13.46 -1.57
CA PHE A 229 1.43 13.02 -2.48
C PHE A 229 0.88 12.04 -3.54
N ASP A 230 1.66 11.81 -4.60
CA ASP A 230 1.36 10.88 -5.69
C ASP A 230 2.09 9.54 -5.57
N GLY A 231 2.99 9.40 -4.59
CA GLY A 231 3.72 8.17 -4.36
C GLY A 231 4.89 8.32 -3.39
N ILE A 232 5.65 7.24 -3.28
CA ILE A 232 6.86 7.13 -2.46
C ILE A 232 8.08 6.84 -3.34
N ASP A 233 9.19 7.51 -3.04
CA ASP A 233 10.54 7.15 -3.44
C ASP A 233 11.24 6.53 -2.21
N VAL A 234 11.95 5.41 -2.39
CA VAL A 234 12.67 4.73 -1.29
C VAL A 234 14.15 5.01 -1.46
N ASP A 235 14.65 5.98 -0.69
CA ASP A 235 16.05 6.40 -0.72
C ASP A 235 16.87 5.54 0.27
N TYR A 236 17.13 4.30 -0.13
CA TYR A 236 17.85 3.33 0.69
C TYR A 236 19.35 3.37 0.40
N GLU A 237 20.11 4.00 1.29
CA GLU A 237 21.56 4.18 1.16
C GLU A 237 22.38 3.26 2.09
N TYR A 238 21.70 2.35 2.80
CA TYR A 238 22.28 1.47 3.81
C TYR A 238 22.75 0.14 3.23
N PHE A 239 23.29 -0.73 4.08
CA PHE A 239 23.85 -2.02 3.64
C PHE A 239 22.76 -3.00 3.21
N TYR A 240 22.92 -3.59 2.02
CA TYR A 240 21.99 -4.57 1.44
C TYR A 240 22.39 -6.03 1.75
N GLU A 241 23.70 -6.30 1.90
CA GLU A 241 24.24 -7.64 2.16
C GLU A 241 25.10 -7.67 3.43
N ASP A 242 25.22 -8.85 4.03
CA ASP A 242 26.14 -9.09 5.14
C ASP A 242 27.57 -8.72 4.72
N ASN A 243 28.24 -7.96 5.58
CA ASN A 243 29.60 -7.51 5.41
C ASN A 243 29.86 -6.80 4.07
N GLN A 244 28.84 -6.18 3.47
CA GLN A 244 28.99 -5.39 2.25
C GLN A 244 30.13 -4.37 2.42
N ASN A 245 31.08 -4.39 1.50
CA ASN A 245 32.30 -3.56 1.54
C ASN A 245 33.15 -3.72 2.82
N GLY A 246 33.08 -4.88 3.50
CA GLY A 246 33.83 -5.11 4.74
C GLY A 246 33.26 -4.38 5.96
N SER A 247 32.00 -3.96 5.91
CA SER A 247 31.37 -3.12 6.94
C SER A 247 31.14 -3.82 8.29
N GLY A 248 31.21 -5.15 8.34
CA GLY A 248 30.79 -5.92 9.51
C GLY A 248 29.27 -5.91 9.75
N PHE A 249 28.47 -5.36 8.84
CA PHE A 249 27.00 -5.48 8.87
C PHE A 249 26.57 -6.95 8.80
N LYS A 250 25.51 -7.33 9.52
CA LYS A 250 25.07 -8.74 9.65
C LYS A 250 23.57 -8.94 9.49
N LYS A 251 22.89 -7.98 8.87
CA LYS A 251 21.43 -7.98 8.71
C LYS A 251 21.02 -7.90 7.24
N GLY A 252 21.80 -8.50 6.34
CA GLY A 252 21.53 -8.50 4.91
C GLY A 252 20.18 -9.15 4.59
N VAL A 253 19.86 -10.28 5.24
CA VAL A 253 18.56 -10.96 5.05
C VAL A 253 17.40 -10.05 5.43
N GLU A 254 17.51 -9.34 6.54
CA GLU A 254 16.50 -8.40 7.03
C GLU A 254 16.39 -7.18 6.11
N ALA A 255 17.51 -6.62 5.65
CA ALA A 255 17.52 -5.50 4.69
C ALA A 255 16.82 -5.87 3.39
N GLN A 256 17.13 -7.04 2.83
CA GLN A 256 16.52 -7.55 1.60
C GLN A 256 15.02 -7.81 1.77
N LYS A 257 14.64 -8.45 2.88
CA LYS A 257 13.23 -8.66 3.23
C LYS A 257 12.51 -7.32 3.36
N PHE A 258 13.08 -6.37 4.09
CA PHE A 258 12.50 -5.05 4.29
C PHE A 258 12.19 -4.36 2.96
N LEU A 259 13.20 -4.24 2.09
CA LEU A 259 13.01 -3.59 0.78
C LEU A 259 11.96 -4.32 -0.08
N ARG A 260 11.97 -5.66 -0.08
CA ARG A 260 10.98 -6.44 -0.82
C ARG A 260 9.56 -6.21 -0.30
N GLU A 261 9.33 -6.40 1.00
CA GLU A 261 7.98 -6.32 1.56
C GLU A 261 7.45 -4.89 1.57
N VAL A 262 8.29 -3.89 1.87
CA VAL A 262 7.89 -2.48 1.82
C VAL A 262 7.52 -2.08 0.40
N THR A 263 8.33 -2.42 -0.62
CA THR A 263 8.00 -2.04 -2.01
C THR A 263 6.77 -2.78 -2.54
N LEU A 264 6.58 -4.06 -2.20
CA LEU A 264 5.36 -4.80 -2.56
C LEU A 264 4.12 -4.24 -1.85
N GLY A 265 4.22 -3.98 -0.55
CA GLY A 265 3.15 -3.41 0.25
C GLY A 265 2.74 -2.02 -0.23
N LEU A 266 3.73 -1.14 -0.46
CA LEU A 266 3.52 0.18 -1.04
C LEU A 266 2.83 0.11 -2.40
N ARG A 267 3.26 -0.81 -3.27
CA ARG A 267 2.63 -1.02 -4.58
C ARG A 267 1.18 -1.50 -4.47
N SER A 268 0.84 -2.28 -3.44
CA SER A 268 -0.54 -2.76 -3.22
C SER A 268 -1.44 -1.75 -2.52
N SER A 269 -0.87 -0.84 -1.74
CA SER A 269 -1.61 0.08 -0.87
C SER A 269 -1.84 1.46 -1.49
N MET A 270 -1.05 1.85 -2.49
CA MET A 270 -1.22 3.11 -3.21
C MET A 270 -2.10 2.94 -4.46
N PRO A 271 -2.91 3.97 -4.80
CA PRO A 271 -3.84 3.94 -5.94
C PRO A 271 -3.18 3.85 -7.32
#